data_AF-A0A243Q440-F1
#
_entry.id   AF-A0A243Q440-F1
#
_cell.length_a   1.000
_cell.length_b   1.000
_cell.length_c   1.000
_cell.angle_alpha   90.00
_cell.angle_beta   90.00
_cell.angle_gamma   90.00
#
_symmetry.space_group_name_H-M   'P 1'
#
loop_
_entity.id
_entity.type
_entity.pdbx_description
1 polymer ?
#
loop_
_entity_poly.entity_id
_entity_poly.type
_entity_poly.pdbx_seq_one_letter_code
_entity_poly.pdbx_strand_id
1 'polypeptide(L)' 'MGTYCAGAEVLDYRYQSDGTPTVCVYMGANGGYKWVSVAATDPVVRAPGQPCSGAYPVAVTRYGKAIMCVQGTWMVGP' A
#
# COMPACT_ATOMS: atom_id res chain seq x y z
N MET A 1 -1.08 -18.09 0.76
CA MET A 1 -0.28 -16.86 0.86
C MET A 1 0.23 -16.74 2.29
N GLY A 2 1.51 -16.45 2.50
CA GLY A 2 2.09 -16.32 3.84
C GLY A 2 1.74 -14.97 4.47
N THR A 3 1.71 -14.91 5.80
CA THR A 3 1.48 -13.67 6.58
C THR A 3 2.66 -12.68 6.49
N TYR A 4 3.83 -13.19 6.11
CA TYR A 4 5.10 -12.45 6.06
C TYR A 4 5.48 -12.12 4.62
N CYS A 5 6.21 -11.02 4.46
CA CYS A 5 6.86 -10.62 3.22
C CYS A 5 8.36 -10.36 3.46
N ALA A 6 9.12 -10.19 2.38
CA ALA A 6 10.52 -9.78 2.41
C ALA A 6 10.65 -8.25 2.40
N GLY A 7 11.78 -7.74 2.88
CA GLY A 7 12.04 -6.29 2.84
C GLY A 7 12.06 -5.69 1.43
N ALA A 8 12.45 -6.47 0.41
CA ALA A 8 12.38 -6.05 -0.99
C ALA A 8 10.94 -5.84 -1.49
N GLU A 9 9.97 -6.48 -0.83
CA GLU A 9 8.55 -6.37 -1.15
C GLU A 9 7.89 -5.20 -0.43
N VAL A 10 8.63 -4.38 0.34
CA VAL A 10 8.04 -3.25 1.06
C VAL A 10 7.22 -2.37 0.11
N LEU A 11 6.00 -2.04 0.54
CA LEU A 11 4.98 -1.33 -0.22
C LEU A 11 4.44 -2.05 -1.46
N ASP A 12 4.85 -3.28 -1.79
CA ASP A 12 4.16 -4.05 -2.83
C ASP A 12 2.68 -4.13 -2.48
N TYR A 13 1.85 -3.92 -3.49
CA TYR A 13 0.40 -4.08 -3.40
C TYR A 13 -0.01 -5.37 -4.12
N ARG A 14 -0.81 -6.20 -3.46
CA ARG A 14 -1.29 -7.46 -4.01
C ARG A 14 -2.73 -7.73 -3.58
N TYR A 15 -3.41 -8.60 -4.31
CA TYR A 15 -4.69 -9.16 -3.89
C TYR A 15 -4.47 -10.54 -3.30
N GLN A 16 -5.12 -10.81 -2.17
CA GLN A 16 -5.28 -12.16 -1.66
C GLN A 16 -6.23 -12.97 -2.56
N SER A 17 -6.26 -14.29 -2.36
CA SER A 17 -7.12 -15.20 -3.14
C SER A 17 -8.62 -14.90 -3.00
N ASP A 18 -9.03 -14.23 -1.92
CA ASP A 18 -10.40 -13.80 -1.65
C ASP A 18 -10.71 -12.39 -2.22
N GLY A 19 -9.76 -11.76 -2.92
CA GLY A 19 -9.90 -10.40 -3.45
C GLY A 19 -9.59 -9.29 -2.44
N THR A 20 -9.17 -9.62 -1.22
CA THR A 20 -8.76 -8.61 -0.23
C THR A 20 -7.44 -7.96 -0.64
N PRO A 21 -7.38 -6.62 -0.79
CA PRO A 21 -6.13 -5.94 -1.10
C PRO A 21 -5.21 -5.90 0.12
N THR A 22 -3.93 -6.15 -0.10
CA THR A 22 -2.89 -6.10 0.93
C THR A 22 -1.65 -5.34 0.47
N VAL A 23 -0.93 -4.81 1.46
CA VAL A 23 0.37 -4.17 1.26
C VAL A 23 1.39 -4.78 2.21
N CYS A 24 2.64 -4.92 1.76
CA CYS A 24 3.73 -5.32 2.64
C CYS A 24 4.26 -4.13 3.44
N VAL A 25 4.23 -4.23 4.77
CA VAL A 25 4.65 -3.17 5.71
C VAL A 25 5.64 -3.72 6.72
N TYR A 26 6.59 -2.89 7.13
CA TYR A 26 7.46 -3.18 8.26
C TYR A 26 6.76 -2.85 9.58
N MET A 27 6.43 -3.87 10.35
CA MET A 27 5.72 -3.75 11.64
C MET A 27 6.67 -3.55 12.83
N GLY A 28 7.92 -3.13 12.58
CA GLY A 28 8.97 -2.98 13.59
C GLY A 28 9.77 -4.26 13.86
N ALA A 29 10.81 -4.15 14.71
CA ALA A 29 11.81 -5.21 14.89
C ALA A 29 11.22 -6.56 15.36
N ASN A 30 10.19 -6.52 16.20
CA ASN A 30 9.51 -7.73 16.70
C ASN A 30 8.38 -8.21 15.77
N GLY A 31 7.94 -7.37 14.84
CA GLY A 31 6.86 -7.67 13.90
C GLY A 31 7.35 -8.17 12.54
N GLY A 32 8.53 -7.69 12.11
CA GLY A 32 9.07 -7.95 10.78
C GLY A 32 8.20 -7.37 9.66
N TYR A 33 8.46 -7.82 8.44
CA TYR A 33 7.67 -7.45 7.27
C TYR A 33 6.45 -8.36 7.13
N LYS A 34 5.26 -7.76 7.04
CA LYS A 34 3.99 -8.49 6.95
C LYS A 34 3.06 -7.92 5.89
N TRP A 35 2.26 -8.82 5.31
CA TRP A 35 1.12 -8.42 4.49
C TRP A 35 0.00 -7.95 5.40
N VAL A 36 -0.43 -6.70 5.24
CA VAL A 36 -1.55 -6.12 5.97
C VAL A 36 -2.66 -5.76 4.99
N SER A 37 -3.91 -6.03 5.36
CA SER A 37 -5.07 -5.58 4.59
C SER A 37 -5.12 -4.06 4.56
N VAL A 38 -5.49 -3.50 3.42
CA VAL A 38 -5.66 -2.05 3.27
C VAL A 38 -7.11 -1.66 3.09
N ALA A 39 -7.38 -0.39 3.36
CA ALA A 39 -8.68 0.23 3.08
C ALA A 39 -8.92 0.34 1.57
N ALA A 40 -10.07 0.92 1.20
CA ALA A 40 -10.45 1.15 -0.19
C ALA A 40 -9.31 1.80 -0.99
N THR A 41 -9.01 1.23 -2.15
CA THR A 41 -7.93 1.68 -3.03
C THR A 41 -8.50 2.50 -4.18
N ASP A 42 -7.88 3.62 -4.52
CA ASP A 42 -8.19 4.40 -5.73
C ASP A 42 -8.06 3.48 -6.96
N PRO A 43 -9.10 3.33 -7.80
CA PRO A 43 -9.03 2.49 -8.99
C PRO A 43 -8.05 3.03 -10.05
N VAL A 44 -7.61 4.28 -9.91
CA VAL A 44 -6.66 4.93 -10.82
C VAL A 44 -5.23 4.75 -10.31
N VAL A 45 -4.32 4.45 -11.23
CA VAL A 45 -2.88 4.45 -10.94
C VAL A 45 -2.41 5.88 -10.65
N ARG A 46 -1.76 6.07 -9.50
CA ARG A 46 -1.29 7.37 -9.03
C ARG A 46 0.23 7.41 -8.92
N ALA A 47 0.77 8.61 -8.77
CA ALA A 47 2.19 8.84 -8.51
C ALA A 47 2.36 9.70 -7.24
N PRO A 48 3.47 9.51 -6.48
CA PRO A 48 3.80 10.40 -5.39
C PRO A 48 3.88 11.87 -5.83
N GLY A 49 3.46 12.78 -4.95
CA GLY A 49 3.44 14.23 -5.20
C GLY A 49 2.21 14.71 -5.98
N GLN A 50 1.40 13.81 -6.55
CA GLN A 50 0.13 14.21 -7.16
C GLN A 50 -0.89 14.61 -6.07
N PRO A 51 -1.80 15.55 -6.37
CA PRO A 51 -2.88 15.88 -5.47
C PRO A 51 -3.85 14.70 -5.30
N CYS A 52 -4.42 14.58 -4.10
CA CYS A 52 -5.45 13.61 -3.77
C CYS A 52 -6.60 14.30 -3.04
N SER A 53 -7.85 13.86 -3.30
CA SER A 53 -9.05 14.44 -2.69
C SER A 53 -9.37 13.87 -1.31
N GLY A 54 -8.70 12.79 -0.90
CA GLY A 54 -9.05 12.02 0.30
C GLY A 54 -10.23 11.06 0.12
N ALA A 55 -10.85 11.00 -1.07
CA ALA A 55 -11.93 10.05 -1.36
C ALA A 55 -11.47 8.57 -1.21
N TYR A 56 -10.19 8.31 -1.49
CA TYR A 56 -9.54 7.03 -1.25
C TYR A 56 -8.28 7.24 -0.39
N PRO A 57 -8.08 6.44 0.67
CA PRO A 57 -6.89 6.54 1.51
C PRO A 57 -5.63 5.98 0.87
N VAL A 58 -5.76 5.01 -0.04
CA VAL A 58 -4.64 4.29 -0.69
C VAL A 58 -4.78 4.36 -2.20
N ALA A 59 -3.65 4.41 -2.91
CA ALA A 59 -3.57 4.23 -4.35
C ALA A 59 -2.36 3.35 -4.71
N VAL A 60 -2.28 2.90 -5.96
CA VAL A 60 -1.18 2.06 -6.45
C VAL A 60 -0.43 2.79 -7.56
N THR A 61 0.88 2.70 -7.54
CA THR A 61 1.76 3.25 -8.59
C THR A 61 1.88 2.31 -9.77
N ARG A 62 2.40 2.83 -10.90
CA ARG A 62 2.74 2.00 -12.08
C ARG A 62 3.73 0.86 -11.79
N TYR A 63 4.41 0.90 -10.65
CA TYR A 63 5.36 -0.11 -10.20
C TYR A 63 4.74 -1.13 -9.25
N GLY A 64 3.42 -1.09 -9.04
CA GLY A 64 2.74 -1.97 -8.10
C GLY A 64 3.00 -1.61 -6.63
N LYS A 65 3.50 -0.41 -6.35
CA LYS A 65 3.74 0.08 -4.97
C LYS A 65 2.57 0.89 -4.45
N ALA A 66 2.14 0.64 -3.23
CA ALA A 66 1.10 1.37 -2.53
C ALA A 66 1.60 2.75 -2.05
N ILE A 67 0.73 3.74 -2.14
CA ILE A 67 0.93 5.11 -1.65
C ILE A 67 -0.32 5.58 -0.91
N MET A 68 -0.18 6.54 0.00
CA MET A 68 -1.25 7.02 0.85
C MET A 68 -1.62 8.47 0.55
N CYS A 69 -2.90 8.81 0.64
CA CYS A 69 -3.35 10.19 0.54
C CYS A 69 -3.16 10.86 1.90
N VAL A 70 -2.20 11.77 1.99
CA VAL A 70 -1.85 12.45 3.24
C VAL A 70 -1.82 13.94 2.98
N GLN A 71 -2.63 14.69 3.75
CA GLN A 71 -2.73 16.15 3.62
C GLN A 71 -2.99 16.63 2.18
N GLY A 72 -3.83 15.90 1.44
CA GLY A 72 -4.19 16.25 0.06
C GLY A 72 -3.13 15.90 -0.99
N THR A 73 -2.09 15.15 -0.62
CA THR A 73 -1.04 14.69 -1.54
C THR A 73 -0.83 13.19 -1.44
N TRP A 74 -0.65 12.52 -2.57
CA TRP A 74 -0.22 11.12 -2.61
C TRP A 74 1.24 11.01 -2.17
N MET A 75 1.51 10.26 -1.11
CA MET A 75 2.85 10.09 -0.54
C MET A 75 3.20 8.62 -0.39
N VAL A 76 4.49 8.31 -0.51
CA VAL A 76 5.00 6.97 -0.20
C VAL A 76 4.67 6.66 1.25
N GLY A 77 4.07 5.48 1.49
CA GLY A 77 3.74 5.05 2.85
C GLY A 77 4.99 4.95 3.73
N PRO A 78 4.83 5.09 5.06
CA PRO A 78 5.93 4.96 6.00
C PRO A 78 6.60 3.57 5.96
#